data_AF-A0A0G0GPH3-F1
#
_entry.id   AF-A0A0G0GPH3-F1
#
_cell.length_a   1.000
_cell.length_b   1.000
_cell.length_c   1.000
_cell.angle_alpha   90.00
_cell.angle_beta   90.00
_cell.angle_gamma   90.00
#
_symmetry.space_group_name_H-M   'P 1'
#
loop_
_entity.id
_entity.type
_entity.pdbx_description
1 polymer ?
#
loop_
_entity_poly.entity_id
_entity_poly.type
_entity_poly.pdbx_seq_one_letter_code
_entity_poly.pdbx_strand_id
1 'polypeptide(L)'
;MIQSSIDMNSYKDFKNRFKLLAGKHRHLVVNTLSNIFTMRLIGNKTHGDLAEIGMAEFINQFMYDFKSIHVGKDLFRAKEHEEDIVIINEVTNSKFPLSLKAYGDGPLQLSTDSDQKMFPYLEKQGKNINDKKKIEEIFSSKAFSEFNNINIMPLIYREEDKQCNIIIFDHEKARRQTARILYIGKGKSLKSKSKGKTRKHPIFMFLDEKDNYICEVRYGGASANALQRGLWTQTKNATAYFDSLTNGWIDYSHNHILVKLFSLALNSTEKGHEEANIILQKDIDNLKKI
;
A
#
# COMPACT_ATOMS: atom_id res chain seq x y z
N MET A 1 10.55 11.95 -18.85
CA MET A 1 11.42 12.37 -17.73
C MET A 1 10.82 13.50 -16.89
N ILE A 2 10.10 14.47 -17.47
CA ILE A 2 9.49 15.58 -16.71
C ILE A 2 8.18 15.17 -16.00
N GLN A 3 7.35 14.31 -16.60
CA GLN A 3 6.10 13.84 -15.99
C GLN A 3 6.35 13.03 -14.69
N SER A 4 7.32 12.11 -14.72
CA SER A 4 7.65 11.25 -13.56
C SER A 4 8.23 12.01 -12.36
N SER A 5 8.93 13.13 -12.59
CA SER A 5 9.46 13.95 -11.49
C SER A 5 8.40 14.84 -10.85
N ILE A 6 7.36 15.24 -11.60
CA ILE A 6 6.21 16.00 -11.08
C ILE A 6 5.30 15.08 -10.23
N ASP A 7 5.09 13.84 -10.66
CA ASP A 7 4.25 12.85 -9.95
C ASP A 7 4.88 12.39 -8.62
N MET A 8 6.20 12.12 -8.60
CA MET A 8 6.90 11.76 -7.36
C MET A 8 6.83 12.87 -6.30
N ASN A 9 6.89 14.14 -6.72
CA ASN A 9 6.80 15.26 -5.79
C ASN A 9 5.35 15.43 -5.27
N SER A 10 4.35 15.18 -6.12
CA SER A 10 2.93 15.28 -5.76
C SER A 10 2.52 14.22 -4.73
N TYR A 11 2.97 12.97 -4.90
CA TYR A 11 2.69 11.93 -3.93
C TYR A 11 3.42 12.16 -2.59
N LYS A 12 4.66 12.65 -2.64
CA LYS A 12 5.41 13.03 -1.43
C LYS A 12 4.72 14.14 -0.65
N ASP A 13 4.24 15.18 -1.34
CA ASP A 13 3.46 16.25 -0.71
C ASP A 13 2.17 15.70 -0.07
N PHE A 14 1.41 14.89 -0.81
CA PHE A 14 0.21 14.22 -0.27
C PHE A 14 0.51 13.44 1.01
N LYS A 15 1.56 12.61 1.03
CA LYS A 15 1.97 11.87 2.24
C LYS A 15 2.28 12.78 3.42
N ASN A 16 3.01 13.88 3.18
CA ASN A 16 3.34 14.84 4.22
C ASN A 16 2.10 15.53 4.78
N ARG A 17 1.17 15.92 3.91
CA ARG A 17 -0.11 16.55 4.27
C ARG A 17 -1.00 15.59 5.05
N PHE A 18 -1.11 14.34 4.60
CA PHE A 18 -1.81 13.29 5.32
C PHE A 18 -1.22 13.09 6.72
N LYS A 19 0.11 12.93 6.82
CA LYS A 19 0.80 12.70 8.09
C LYS A 19 0.65 13.88 9.07
N LEU A 20 0.65 15.11 8.55
CA LEU A 20 0.38 16.32 9.33
C LEU A 20 -1.06 16.31 9.86
N LEU A 21 -2.05 15.99 9.02
CA LEU A 21 -3.45 15.88 9.43
C LEU A 21 -3.62 14.78 10.47
N ALA A 22 -3.02 13.60 10.27
CA ALA A 22 -3.07 12.50 11.23
C ALA A 22 -2.41 12.86 12.58
N GLY A 23 -1.43 13.76 12.58
CA GLY A 23 -0.81 14.28 13.79
C GLY A 23 -1.69 15.28 14.53
N LYS A 24 -2.37 16.18 13.82
CA LYS A 24 -3.21 17.23 14.40
C LYS A 24 -4.62 16.76 14.76
N HIS A 25 -5.24 15.97 13.89
CA HIS A 25 -6.63 15.52 13.98
C HIS A 25 -6.69 13.99 13.95
N ARG A 26 -5.92 13.34 14.83
CA ARG A 26 -5.82 11.87 14.92
C ARG A 26 -7.19 11.19 15.01
N HIS A 27 -8.15 11.82 15.69
CA HIS A 27 -9.50 11.28 15.87
C HIS A 27 -10.23 11.03 14.53
N LEU A 28 -10.02 11.86 13.49
CA LEU A 28 -10.62 11.67 12.17
C LEU A 28 -10.11 10.38 11.52
N VAL A 29 -8.79 10.18 11.57
CA VAL A 29 -8.12 8.98 11.03
C VAL A 29 -8.57 7.74 11.79
N VAL A 30 -8.62 7.82 13.13
CA VAL A 30 -9.08 6.72 13.99
C VAL A 30 -10.52 6.34 13.66
N ASN A 31 -11.42 7.31 13.52
CA ASN A 31 -12.82 7.07 13.19
C ASN A 31 -12.96 6.34 11.84
N THR A 32 -12.32 6.87 10.79
CA THR A 32 -12.40 6.28 9.45
C THR A 32 -11.77 4.90 9.39
N LEU A 33 -10.56 4.70 9.91
CA LEU A 33 -9.91 3.39 9.87
C LEU A 33 -10.67 2.37 10.72
N SER A 34 -11.22 2.75 11.88
CA SER A 34 -12.07 1.86 12.67
C SER A 34 -13.28 1.38 11.90
N ASN A 35 -13.94 2.29 11.17
CA ASN A 35 -15.07 1.95 10.32
C ASN A 35 -14.67 1.03 9.16
N ILE A 36 -13.56 1.28 8.48
CA ILE A 36 -13.03 0.40 7.43
C ILE A 36 -12.75 -1.00 7.97
N PHE A 37 -12.02 -1.13 9.08
CA PHE A 37 -11.67 -2.45 9.63
C PHE A 37 -12.84 -3.18 10.28
N THR A 38 -13.87 -2.46 10.74
CA THR A 38 -15.13 -3.07 11.17
C THR A 38 -15.76 -3.92 10.07
N MET A 39 -15.59 -3.55 8.80
CA MET A 39 -16.21 -4.26 7.68
C MET A 39 -15.69 -5.67 7.47
N ARG A 40 -14.58 -6.04 8.12
CA ARG A 40 -14.13 -7.43 8.17
C ARG A 40 -15.15 -8.37 8.85
N LEU A 41 -16.02 -7.83 9.71
CA LEU A 41 -17.13 -8.59 10.28
C LEU A 41 -18.16 -9.04 9.23
N ILE A 42 -18.22 -8.35 8.09
CA ILE A 42 -19.12 -8.69 6.98
C ILE A 42 -18.41 -9.66 6.01
N GLY A 43 -17.14 -9.43 5.71
CA GLY A 43 -16.37 -10.33 4.86
C GLY A 43 -14.92 -9.92 4.60
N ASN A 44 -14.07 -10.93 4.33
CA ASN A 44 -12.64 -10.74 4.09
C ASN A 44 -12.32 -10.02 2.77
N LYS A 45 -13.17 -10.03 1.75
CA LYS A 45 -12.93 -9.23 0.53
C LYS A 45 -13.51 -7.81 0.65
N THR A 46 -14.61 -7.69 1.38
CA THR A 46 -15.41 -6.48 1.56
C THR A 46 -14.62 -5.31 2.17
N HIS A 47 -13.66 -5.58 3.05
CA HIS A 47 -12.85 -4.52 3.64
C HIS A 47 -11.83 -3.88 2.67
N GLY A 48 -11.44 -4.57 1.58
CA GLY A 48 -10.56 -4.01 0.56
C GLY A 48 -11.31 -2.96 -0.27
N ASP A 49 -12.44 -3.35 -0.86
CA ASP A 49 -13.30 -2.44 -1.64
C ASP A 49 -13.79 -1.27 -0.78
N LEU A 50 -14.12 -1.51 0.50
CA LEU A 50 -14.54 -0.44 1.42
C LEU A 50 -13.38 0.41 1.93
N ALA A 51 -12.15 -0.10 1.95
CA ALA A 51 -10.97 0.72 2.21
C ALA A 51 -10.77 1.73 1.07
N GLU A 52 -11.03 1.32 -0.18
CA GLU A 52 -11.02 2.23 -1.33
C GLU A 52 -12.02 3.36 -1.11
N ILE A 53 -13.29 3.03 -0.87
CA ILE A 53 -14.38 4.00 -0.66
C ILE A 53 -14.09 4.89 0.54
N GLY A 54 -13.76 4.30 1.69
CA GLY A 54 -13.53 5.04 2.92
C GLY A 54 -12.34 6.00 2.84
N MET A 55 -11.25 5.62 2.17
CA MET A 55 -10.08 6.50 2.01
C MET A 55 -10.30 7.58 0.95
N ALA A 56 -10.97 7.28 -0.16
CA ALA A 56 -11.33 8.31 -1.13
C ALA A 56 -12.20 9.40 -0.49
N GLU A 57 -13.22 8.97 0.26
CA GLU A 57 -14.13 9.89 0.94
C GLU A 57 -13.44 10.63 2.08
N PHE A 58 -12.54 9.98 2.82
CA PHE A 58 -11.72 10.66 3.82
C PHE A 58 -10.93 11.83 3.22
N ILE A 59 -10.32 11.61 2.05
CA ILE A 59 -9.56 12.65 1.37
C ILE A 59 -10.50 13.81 0.98
N ASN A 60 -11.63 13.51 0.35
CA ASN A 60 -12.62 14.52 -0.05
C ASN A 60 -13.19 15.32 1.12
N GLN A 61 -13.41 14.67 2.26
CA GLN A 61 -14.04 15.30 3.42
C GLN A 61 -13.05 16.10 4.28
N PHE A 62 -11.81 15.62 4.42
CA PHE A 62 -10.89 16.12 5.46
C PHE A 62 -9.57 16.68 4.94
N MET A 63 -9.19 16.43 3.69
CA MET A 63 -7.95 16.95 3.11
C MET A 63 -8.22 18.07 2.10
N TYR A 64 -8.42 19.29 2.58
CA TYR A 64 -8.87 20.46 1.78
C TYR A 64 -8.05 20.79 0.52
N ASP A 65 -6.77 20.42 0.47
CA ASP A 65 -5.90 20.66 -0.69
C ASP A 65 -6.01 19.54 -1.75
N PHE A 66 -6.80 18.50 -1.49
CA PHE A 66 -6.87 17.29 -2.29
C PHE A 66 -8.29 16.81 -2.53
N LYS A 67 -8.50 16.32 -3.73
CA LYS A 67 -9.69 15.58 -4.14
C LYS A 67 -9.31 14.16 -4.53
N SER A 68 -10.20 13.21 -4.28
CA SER A 68 -10.08 11.82 -4.69
C SER A 68 -11.25 11.41 -5.57
N ILE A 69 -10.94 10.64 -6.62
CA ILE A 69 -11.92 10.04 -7.53
C ILE A 69 -11.68 8.54 -7.61
N HIS A 70 -12.73 7.75 -7.47
CA HIS A 70 -12.69 6.32 -7.74
C HIS A 70 -12.45 6.05 -9.22
N VAL A 71 -11.46 5.21 -9.52
CA VAL A 71 -11.16 4.83 -10.90
C VAL A 71 -12.20 3.81 -11.41
N GLY A 72 -12.78 3.00 -10.52
CA GLY A 72 -13.78 2.01 -10.87
C GLY A 72 -13.29 0.99 -11.92
N LYS A 73 -14.15 0.03 -12.28
CA LYS A 73 -13.89 -0.92 -13.37
C LYS A 73 -14.46 -0.46 -14.72
N ASP A 74 -15.49 0.38 -14.71
CA ASP A 74 -16.20 0.79 -15.94
C ASP A 74 -15.65 2.06 -16.61
N LEU A 75 -15.05 2.98 -15.85
CA LEU A 75 -14.59 4.28 -16.36
C LEU A 75 -13.24 4.22 -17.09
N PHE A 76 -12.42 3.19 -16.85
CA PHE A 76 -11.07 3.07 -17.42
C PHE A 76 -10.89 1.69 -18.07
N ARG A 77 -11.47 1.49 -19.26
CA ARG A 77 -11.28 0.26 -20.06
C ARG A 77 -9.86 0.11 -20.65
N ALA A 78 -8.99 1.09 -20.43
CA ALA A 78 -7.59 1.10 -20.90
C ALA A 78 -6.63 1.34 -19.72
N LYS A 79 -6.70 0.50 -18.68
CA LYS A 79 -5.74 0.58 -17.56
C LYS A 79 -4.37 0.06 -18.01
N GLU A 80 -3.33 0.90 -17.92
CA GLU A 80 -1.93 0.46 -18.00
C GLU A 80 -1.44 -0.12 -16.65
N HIS A 81 -2.10 0.23 -15.53
CA HIS A 81 -1.75 -0.18 -14.17
C HIS A 81 -3.00 -0.45 -13.27
N GLU A 82 -2.81 -1.13 -12.13
CA GLU A 82 -3.89 -1.54 -11.21
C GLU A 82 -4.13 -0.48 -10.12
N GLU A 83 -4.62 0.70 -10.48
CA GLU A 83 -4.91 1.75 -9.49
C GLU A 83 -6.40 1.86 -9.15
N ASP A 84 -6.63 2.20 -7.89
CA ASP A 84 -7.94 2.12 -7.23
C ASP A 84 -8.60 3.51 -7.18
N ILE A 85 -7.80 4.55 -6.90
CA ILE A 85 -8.23 5.95 -6.87
C ILE A 85 -7.23 6.86 -7.60
N VAL A 86 -7.70 8.04 -8.04
CA VAL A 86 -6.85 9.14 -8.50
C VAL A 86 -6.96 10.28 -7.51
N ILE A 87 -5.81 10.79 -7.08
CA ILE A 87 -5.72 11.99 -6.25
C ILE A 87 -5.42 13.18 -7.14
N ILE A 88 -6.13 14.27 -6.89
CA ILE A 88 -5.97 15.56 -7.54
C ILE A 88 -5.57 16.56 -6.45
N ASN A 89 -4.41 17.19 -6.57
CA ASN A 89 -4.07 18.33 -5.75
C ASN A 89 -4.82 19.55 -6.30
N GLU A 90 -5.72 20.15 -5.52
CA GLU A 90 -6.58 21.25 -5.98
C GLU A 90 -5.84 22.60 -6.07
N VAL A 91 -4.66 22.71 -5.45
CA VAL A 91 -3.80 23.90 -5.53
C VAL A 91 -2.95 23.87 -6.79
N THR A 92 -2.34 22.73 -7.12
CA THR A 92 -1.41 22.60 -8.24
C THR A 92 -2.05 22.01 -9.50
N ASN A 93 -3.25 21.45 -9.39
CA ASN A 93 -3.93 20.62 -10.39
C ASN A 93 -3.17 19.35 -10.80
N SER A 94 -2.13 18.96 -10.06
CA SER A 94 -1.42 17.71 -10.33
C SER A 94 -2.32 16.52 -10.01
N LYS A 95 -2.20 15.47 -10.82
CA LYS A 95 -2.98 14.24 -10.68
C LYS A 95 -2.03 13.07 -10.62
N PHE A 96 -2.24 12.19 -9.65
CA PHE A 96 -1.49 10.95 -9.59
C PHE A 96 -2.41 9.81 -9.18
N PRO A 97 -2.24 8.63 -9.78
CA PRO A 97 -3.01 7.47 -9.37
C PRO A 97 -2.43 6.91 -8.07
N LEU A 98 -3.28 6.25 -7.28
CA LEU A 98 -2.92 5.63 -6.01
C LEU A 98 -3.58 4.25 -5.91
N SER A 99 -2.78 3.24 -5.60
CA SER A 99 -3.31 1.92 -5.24
C SER A 99 -3.45 1.79 -3.72
N LEU A 100 -4.63 1.37 -3.29
CA LEU A 100 -4.98 1.08 -1.91
C LEU A 100 -4.92 -0.42 -1.70
N LYS A 101 -4.17 -0.87 -0.71
CA LYS A 101 -4.09 -2.30 -0.40
C LYS A 101 -4.23 -2.55 1.08
N ALA A 102 -5.17 -3.41 1.48
CA ALA A 102 -5.36 -3.81 2.86
C ALA A 102 -4.68 -5.18 3.12
N TYR A 103 -3.76 -5.23 4.09
CA TYR A 103 -3.03 -6.46 4.42
C TYR A 103 -2.85 -6.63 5.93
N GLY A 104 -2.79 -7.88 6.38
CA GLY A 104 -2.32 -8.18 7.73
C GLY A 104 -0.81 -7.89 7.87
N ASP A 105 -0.36 -7.55 9.07
CA ASP A 105 1.05 -7.30 9.37
C ASP A 105 1.93 -8.52 9.04
N GLY A 106 2.82 -8.38 8.05
CA GLY A 106 3.60 -9.47 7.49
C GLY A 106 4.10 -9.21 6.06
N PRO A 107 4.04 -10.23 5.17
CA PRO A 107 4.46 -10.07 3.78
C PRO A 107 3.58 -9.06 3.03
N LEU A 108 4.22 -8.11 2.38
CA LEU A 108 3.58 -7.07 1.58
C LEU A 108 4.07 -7.16 0.14
N GLN A 109 3.15 -7.27 -0.81
CA GLN A 109 3.47 -7.14 -2.23
C GLN A 109 3.49 -5.67 -2.60
N LEU A 110 4.63 -5.20 -3.12
CA LEU A 110 4.85 -3.81 -3.53
C LEU A 110 4.62 -3.61 -5.02
N SER A 111 4.70 -4.66 -5.82
CA SER A 111 4.36 -4.62 -7.24
C SER A 111 4.08 -6.04 -7.74
N THR A 112 3.10 -6.14 -8.63
CA THR A 112 2.99 -7.29 -9.52
C THR A 112 3.86 -7.03 -10.74
N ASP A 113 4.95 -7.78 -10.88
CA ASP A 113 5.74 -7.81 -12.13
C ASP A 113 4.97 -8.59 -13.19
N SER A 114 3.94 -7.96 -13.75
CA SER A 114 2.98 -8.54 -14.70
C SER A 114 3.68 -9.10 -15.93
N ASP A 115 4.68 -8.38 -16.41
CA ASP A 115 5.53 -8.78 -17.53
C ASP A 115 6.68 -9.75 -17.15
N GLN A 116 6.79 -10.12 -15.87
CA GLN A 116 7.78 -11.06 -15.34
C GLN A 116 9.23 -10.68 -15.69
N LYS A 117 9.58 -9.40 -15.64
CA LYS A 117 10.88 -8.85 -16.07
C LYS A 117 11.94 -8.86 -14.98
N MET A 118 11.59 -8.61 -13.72
CA MET A 118 12.56 -8.35 -12.65
C MET A 118 13.39 -9.59 -12.32
N PHE A 119 12.72 -10.74 -12.09
CA PHE A 119 13.42 -11.95 -11.66
C PHE A 119 14.36 -12.51 -12.75
N PRO A 120 13.91 -12.71 -14.01
CA PRO A 120 14.80 -13.22 -15.06
C PRO A 120 15.94 -12.24 -15.40
N TYR A 121 15.72 -10.94 -15.21
CA TYR A 121 16.79 -9.95 -15.37
C TYR A 121 17.87 -10.14 -14.30
N LEU A 122 17.51 -10.29 -13.02
CA LEU A 122 18.44 -10.54 -11.93
C LEU A 122 19.22 -11.86 -12.11
N GLU A 123 18.58 -12.91 -12.63
CA GLU A 123 19.26 -14.18 -12.93
C GLU A 123 20.45 -14.01 -13.89
N LYS A 124 20.36 -13.07 -14.83
CA LYS A 124 21.44 -12.75 -15.77
C LYS A 124 22.57 -11.93 -15.13
N GLN A 125 22.32 -11.27 -14.00
CA GLN A 125 23.30 -10.42 -13.32
C GLN A 125 24.24 -11.20 -12.39
N GLY A 126 23.82 -12.38 -11.92
CA GLY A 126 24.60 -13.23 -11.02
C GLY A 126 23.90 -13.47 -9.68
N LYS A 127 24.46 -14.40 -8.88
CA LYS A 127 23.81 -14.89 -7.65
C LYS A 127 24.17 -14.12 -6.37
N ASN A 128 25.21 -13.32 -6.40
CA ASN A 128 25.65 -12.49 -5.28
C ASN A 128 26.27 -11.22 -5.85
N ILE A 129 25.59 -10.09 -5.66
CA ILE A 129 25.92 -8.81 -6.27
C ILE A 129 26.16 -7.83 -5.13
N ASN A 130 27.38 -7.34 -5.00
CA ASN A 130 27.82 -6.38 -3.97
C ASN A 130 28.59 -5.20 -4.56
N ASP A 131 28.73 -5.16 -5.90
CA ASP A 131 29.27 -4.00 -6.60
C ASP A 131 28.20 -2.90 -6.67
N LYS A 132 28.51 -1.73 -6.11
CA LYS A 132 27.56 -0.62 -6.01
C LYS A 132 27.15 -0.07 -7.37
N LYS A 133 28.07 0.02 -8.35
CA LYS A 133 27.74 0.50 -9.70
C LYS A 133 26.77 -0.47 -10.37
N LYS A 134 27.01 -1.77 -10.23
CA LYS A 134 26.11 -2.80 -10.77
C LYS A 134 24.73 -2.78 -10.11
N ILE A 135 24.65 -2.53 -8.80
CA ILE A 135 23.36 -2.36 -8.10
C ILE A 135 22.62 -1.13 -8.63
N GLU A 136 23.33 -0.01 -8.83
CA GLU A 136 22.75 1.22 -9.40
C GLU A 136 22.26 1.01 -10.84
N GLU A 137 22.98 0.24 -11.65
CA GLU A 137 22.59 -0.17 -13.01
C GLU A 137 21.32 -1.03 -12.99
N ILE A 138 21.21 -1.98 -12.06
CA ILE A 138 20.01 -2.82 -11.90
C ILE A 138 18.78 -1.98 -11.62
N PHE A 139 18.85 -1.07 -10.64
CA PHE A 139 17.74 -0.18 -10.31
C PHE A 139 17.40 0.81 -11.42
N SER A 140 18.36 1.15 -12.29
CA SER A 140 18.16 2.02 -13.44
C SER A 140 17.69 1.28 -14.69
N SER A 141 17.63 -0.05 -14.65
CA SER A 141 17.23 -0.88 -15.78
C SER A 141 15.73 -0.79 -16.07
N LYS A 142 15.34 -1.03 -17.33
CA LYS A 142 13.93 -1.11 -17.72
C LYS A 142 13.15 -2.20 -16.96
N ALA A 143 13.82 -3.26 -16.51
CA ALA A 143 13.17 -4.31 -15.72
C ALA A 143 12.74 -3.81 -14.32
N PHE A 144 13.39 -2.76 -13.81
CA PHE A 144 13.11 -2.15 -12.50
C PHE A 144 12.47 -0.77 -12.60
N SER A 145 11.97 -0.36 -13.78
CA SER A 145 11.37 0.96 -13.96
C SER A 145 10.19 1.22 -13.02
N GLU A 146 9.45 0.17 -12.67
CA GLU A 146 8.30 0.26 -11.74
C GLU A 146 8.70 0.35 -10.27
N PHE A 147 9.97 0.11 -9.92
CA PHE A 147 10.42 0.09 -8.53
C PHE A 147 10.15 1.42 -7.81
N ASN A 148 10.16 2.56 -8.52
CA ASN A 148 9.86 3.88 -7.97
C ASN A 148 8.51 4.46 -8.42
N ASN A 149 7.76 3.77 -9.29
CA ASN A 149 6.64 4.39 -10.03
C ASN A 149 5.25 4.01 -9.52
N ILE A 150 5.15 3.25 -8.42
CA ILE A 150 3.84 2.87 -7.89
C ILE A 150 3.59 3.62 -6.60
N ASN A 151 2.60 4.52 -6.64
CA ASN A 151 2.06 5.14 -5.42
C ASN A 151 1.15 4.11 -4.78
N ILE A 152 1.58 3.52 -3.67
CA ILE A 152 0.78 2.54 -2.91
C ILE A 152 0.53 3.12 -1.53
N MET A 153 -0.70 2.99 -1.04
CA MET A 153 -1.06 3.29 0.33
C MET A 153 -1.54 2.03 1.05
N PRO A 154 -0.62 1.22 1.63
CA PRO A 154 -0.97 0.02 2.35
C PRO A 154 -1.64 0.35 3.70
N LEU A 155 -2.84 -0.18 3.90
CA LEU A 155 -3.54 -0.21 5.18
C LEU A 155 -3.21 -1.53 5.87
N ILE A 156 -2.32 -1.47 6.85
CA ILE A 156 -1.79 -2.65 7.53
C ILE A 156 -2.49 -2.82 8.87
N TYR A 157 -2.90 -4.05 9.20
CA TYR A 157 -3.58 -4.34 10.45
C TYR A 157 -3.00 -5.53 11.22
N ARG A 158 -3.12 -5.46 12.55
CA ARG A 158 -2.92 -6.57 13.48
C ARG A 158 -4.27 -6.92 14.05
N GLU A 159 -4.85 -8.00 13.55
CA GLU A 159 -6.23 -8.39 13.86
C GLU A 159 -6.41 -8.74 15.33
N GLU A 160 -5.50 -9.55 15.89
CA GLU A 160 -5.56 -9.98 17.28
C GLU A 160 -5.50 -8.80 18.25
N ASP A 161 -4.66 -7.80 17.93
CA ASP A 161 -4.46 -6.60 18.73
C ASP A 161 -5.49 -5.49 18.44
N LYS A 162 -6.32 -5.65 17.39
CA LYS A 162 -7.18 -4.60 16.83
C LYS A 162 -6.43 -3.30 16.57
N GLN A 163 -5.27 -3.41 15.92
CA GLN A 163 -4.46 -2.26 15.54
C GLN A 163 -4.40 -2.10 14.03
N CYS A 164 -4.28 -0.86 13.58
CA CYS A 164 -4.07 -0.54 12.19
C CYS A 164 -3.06 0.61 11.99
N ASN A 165 -2.49 0.69 10.81
CA ASN A 165 -1.52 1.72 10.43
C ASN A 165 -1.49 1.87 8.91
N ILE A 166 -1.25 3.08 8.41
CA ILE A 166 -0.91 3.29 7.01
C ILE A 166 0.61 3.39 6.92
N ILE A 167 1.27 2.34 6.42
CA ILE A 167 2.74 2.30 6.31
C ILE A 167 3.20 2.23 4.86
N ILE A 168 4.04 3.18 4.49
CA ILE A 168 4.55 3.35 3.13
C ILE A 168 5.99 2.87 3.07
N PHE A 169 6.28 2.01 2.10
CA PHE A 169 7.65 1.58 1.84
C PHE A 169 8.46 2.72 1.21
N ASP A 170 9.63 3.03 1.78
CA ASP A 170 10.52 4.08 1.30
C ASP A 170 11.46 3.51 0.22
N HIS A 171 10.97 3.54 -1.03
CA HIS A 171 11.71 3.06 -2.20
C HIS A 171 13.04 3.79 -2.41
N GLU A 172 13.09 5.10 -2.14
CA GLU A 172 14.30 5.90 -2.28
C GLU A 172 15.37 5.47 -1.27
N LYS A 173 14.97 5.30 0.00
CA LYS A 173 15.85 4.80 1.05
C LYS A 173 16.29 3.36 0.77
N ALA A 174 15.37 2.49 0.35
CA ALA A 174 15.67 1.10 0.00
C ALA A 174 16.72 1.03 -1.13
N ARG A 175 16.53 1.80 -2.21
CA ARG A 175 17.49 1.88 -3.31
C ARG A 175 18.85 2.39 -2.83
N ARG A 176 18.86 3.50 -2.08
CA ARG A 176 20.09 4.15 -1.59
C ARG A 176 20.89 3.26 -0.64
N GLN A 177 20.21 2.48 0.20
CA GLN A 177 20.84 1.66 1.24
C GLN A 177 21.09 0.20 0.83
N THR A 178 20.60 -0.24 -0.34
CA THR A 178 20.91 -1.58 -0.84
C THR A 178 22.42 -1.67 -1.09
N ALA A 179 23.10 -2.50 -0.31
CA ALA A 179 24.53 -2.80 -0.46
C ALA A 179 24.77 -4.16 -1.12
N ARG A 180 23.77 -5.06 -1.09
CA ARG A 180 23.91 -6.41 -1.62
C ARG A 180 22.59 -6.97 -2.14
N ILE A 181 22.65 -7.67 -3.27
CA ILE A 181 21.55 -8.47 -3.82
C ILE A 181 22.00 -9.94 -3.85
N LEU A 182 21.28 -10.79 -3.12
CA LEU A 182 21.64 -12.19 -2.92
C LEU A 182 20.55 -13.13 -3.40
N TYR A 183 20.93 -14.07 -4.27
CA TYR A 183 20.05 -15.16 -4.69
C TYR A 183 19.91 -16.19 -3.58
N ILE A 184 18.67 -16.45 -3.18
CA ILE A 184 18.32 -17.54 -2.26
C ILE A 184 17.56 -18.60 -3.06
N GLY A 185 18.22 -19.73 -3.27
CA GLY A 185 17.64 -20.86 -4.00
C GLY A 185 16.48 -21.53 -3.27
N LYS A 186 15.76 -22.41 -3.99
CA LYS A 186 14.70 -23.24 -3.42
C LYS A 186 15.20 -23.98 -2.18
N GLY A 187 14.41 -23.90 -1.11
CA GLY A 187 14.70 -24.54 0.16
C GLY A 187 15.86 -23.96 0.97
N LYS A 188 16.45 -22.84 0.56
CA LYS A 188 17.51 -22.15 1.31
C LYS A 188 16.94 -20.98 2.12
N SER A 189 17.66 -20.60 3.18
CA SER A 189 17.40 -19.42 4.01
C SER A 189 18.71 -18.67 4.25
N LEU A 190 18.62 -17.35 4.48
CA LEU A 190 19.79 -16.50 4.75
C LEU A 190 20.56 -16.97 6.01
N LYS A 191 19.81 -17.31 7.06
CA LYS A 191 20.35 -17.96 8.26
C LYS A 191 20.06 -19.44 8.11
N SER A 192 21.09 -20.28 8.00
CA SER A 192 21.03 -21.74 7.87
C SER A 192 20.43 -22.48 9.09
N LYS A 193 19.64 -21.79 9.92
CA LYS A 193 19.04 -22.28 11.16
C LYS A 193 17.59 -21.85 11.27
N SER A 194 16.67 -22.57 10.66
CA SER A 194 15.31 -22.68 11.22
C SER A 194 14.66 -23.99 10.81
N LYS A 195 14.14 -24.70 11.82
CA LYS A 195 13.24 -25.86 11.72
C LYS A 195 11.86 -25.38 11.24
N GLY A 196 11.78 -24.76 10.07
CA GLY A 196 10.55 -24.22 9.48
C GLY A 196 10.35 -24.71 8.05
N LYS A 197 9.11 -24.63 7.53
CA LYS A 197 8.79 -24.93 6.13
C LYS A 197 9.71 -24.11 5.22
N THR A 198 10.60 -24.82 4.53
CA THR A 198 11.58 -24.27 3.61
C THR A 198 10.90 -23.54 2.44
N ARG A 199 11.48 -22.42 1.99
CA ARG A 199 10.87 -21.59 0.94
C ARG A 199 10.74 -22.39 -0.37
N LYS A 200 9.53 -22.46 -0.92
CA LYS A 200 9.21 -23.28 -2.11
C LYS A 200 9.79 -22.74 -3.41
N HIS A 201 9.98 -21.43 -3.52
CA HIS A 201 10.43 -20.74 -4.72
C HIS A 201 11.67 -19.89 -4.43
N PRO A 202 12.60 -19.75 -5.40
CA PRO A 202 13.78 -18.92 -5.22
C PRO A 202 13.41 -17.42 -5.18
N ILE A 203 14.29 -16.63 -4.58
CA ILE A 203 14.19 -15.17 -4.50
C ILE A 203 15.54 -14.51 -4.77
N PHE A 204 15.49 -13.23 -5.12
CA PHE A 204 16.60 -12.30 -4.92
C PHE A 204 16.28 -11.41 -3.73
N MET A 205 17.11 -11.45 -2.70
CA MET A 205 16.96 -10.66 -1.48
C MET A 205 17.87 -9.44 -1.56
N PHE A 206 17.32 -8.28 -1.22
CA PHE A 206 18.02 -7.00 -1.17
C PHE A 206 18.35 -6.71 0.29
N LEU A 207 19.63 -6.41 0.54
CA LEU A 207 20.20 -6.28 1.87
C LEU A 207 20.94 -4.95 2.01
N ASP A 208 20.94 -4.40 3.22
CA ASP A 208 21.73 -3.23 3.57
C ASP A 208 23.20 -3.57 3.86
N GLU A 209 24.00 -2.57 4.20
CA GLU A 209 25.43 -2.73 4.53
C GLU A 209 25.71 -3.63 5.75
N LYS A 210 24.68 -3.89 6.58
CA LYS A 210 24.73 -4.74 7.77
C LYS A 210 24.05 -6.09 7.53
N ASP A 211 23.80 -6.46 6.27
CA ASP A 211 23.05 -7.63 5.85
C ASP A 211 21.61 -7.71 6.42
N ASN A 212 21.00 -6.57 6.80
CA ASN A 212 19.58 -6.52 7.17
C ASN A 212 18.68 -6.59 5.94
N TYR A 213 17.51 -7.20 6.10
CA TYR A 213 16.51 -7.34 5.04
C TYR A 213 15.86 -6.01 4.67
N ILE A 214 15.84 -5.69 3.37
CA ILE A 214 15.14 -4.52 2.80
C ILE A 214 13.87 -4.96 2.08
N CYS A 215 14.04 -5.77 1.03
CA CYS A 215 12.97 -6.28 0.18
C CYS A 215 13.44 -7.54 -0.57
N GLU A 216 12.56 -8.15 -1.36
CA GLU A 216 12.87 -9.30 -2.19
C GLU A 216 12.10 -9.30 -3.51
N VAL A 217 12.72 -9.80 -4.57
CA VAL A 217 12.03 -10.13 -5.82
C VAL A 217 11.78 -11.64 -5.84
N ARG A 218 10.52 -12.03 -6.00
CA ARG A 218 10.08 -13.43 -6.01
C ARG A 218 9.95 -13.99 -7.42
N TYR A 219 10.18 -15.31 -7.54
CA TYR A 219 10.18 -16.02 -8.81
C TYR A 219 8.84 -15.92 -9.56
N GLY A 220 8.94 -15.49 -10.82
CA GLY A 220 7.82 -15.11 -11.68
C GLY A 220 7.19 -16.20 -12.55
N GLY A 221 7.71 -17.43 -12.60
CA GLY A 221 7.37 -18.37 -13.69
C GLY A 221 5.87 -18.55 -13.98
N ALA A 222 5.56 -18.95 -15.22
CA ALA A 222 4.18 -19.01 -15.75
C ALA A 222 3.18 -19.80 -14.89
N SER A 223 3.66 -20.78 -14.11
CA SER A 223 2.84 -21.62 -13.22
C SER A 223 2.69 -21.11 -11.79
N ALA A 224 3.36 -20.01 -11.40
CA ALA A 224 3.24 -19.44 -10.06
C ALA A 224 1.89 -18.72 -9.87
N ASN A 225 1.47 -18.48 -8.63
CA ASN A 225 0.34 -17.59 -8.35
C ASN A 225 0.81 -16.12 -8.46
N ALA A 226 -0.05 -15.15 -8.78
CA ALA A 226 0.27 -13.72 -8.76
C ALA A 226 0.88 -13.25 -7.43
N LEU A 227 0.44 -13.84 -6.31
CA LEU A 227 0.99 -13.62 -4.95
C LEU A 227 2.39 -14.23 -4.72
N GLN A 228 3.01 -14.78 -5.75
CA GLN A 228 4.35 -15.37 -5.68
C GLN A 228 5.35 -14.67 -6.60
N ARG A 229 4.95 -13.56 -7.24
CA ARG A 229 5.73 -12.87 -8.28
C ARG A 229 5.96 -11.41 -7.94
N GLY A 230 7.01 -10.84 -8.51
CA GLY A 230 7.31 -9.41 -8.43
C GLY A 230 8.01 -8.99 -7.14
N LEU A 231 7.84 -7.72 -6.78
CA LEU A 231 8.54 -7.07 -5.68
C LEU A 231 7.74 -7.23 -4.38
N TRP A 232 8.43 -7.69 -3.34
CA TRP A 232 7.88 -7.95 -2.03
C TRP A 232 8.75 -7.33 -0.95
N THR A 233 8.13 -7.04 0.18
CA THR A 233 8.84 -6.75 1.43
C THR A 233 8.11 -7.43 2.59
N GLN A 234 8.57 -7.23 3.82
CA GLN A 234 7.94 -7.72 5.04
C GLN A 234 7.92 -6.61 6.07
N THR A 235 6.73 -6.17 6.44
CA THR A 235 6.51 -5.04 7.37
C THR A 235 7.17 -5.28 8.73
N LYS A 236 7.27 -6.55 9.16
CA LYS A 236 7.94 -6.95 10.41
C LYS A 236 9.46 -6.96 10.35
N ASN A 237 10.05 -7.26 9.19
CA ASN A 237 11.51 -7.47 9.06
C ASN A 237 12.22 -6.26 8.45
N ALA A 238 11.51 -5.43 7.69
CA ALA A 238 12.03 -4.25 7.03
C ALA A 238 11.48 -2.95 7.65
N THR A 239 11.16 -2.94 8.95
CA THR A 239 10.54 -1.79 9.66
C THR A 239 11.29 -0.48 9.42
N ALA A 240 12.62 -0.52 9.33
CA ALA A 240 13.47 0.65 9.05
C ALA A 240 13.22 1.28 7.67
N TYR A 241 12.56 0.59 6.75
CA TYR A 241 12.24 1.03 5.39
C TYR A 241 10.77 1.41 5.23
N PHE A 242 10.02 1.52 6.33
CA PHE A 242 8.65 2.01 6.32
C PHE A 242 8.53 3.35 7.03
N ASP A 243 7.70 4.23 6.48
CA ASP A 243 7.21 5.40 7.17
C ASP A 243 5.71 5.26 7.47
N SER A 244 5.29 5.68 8.66
CA SER A 244 3.90 5.65 9.07
C SER A 244 3.23 6.99 8.79
N LEU A 245 2.17 6.98 7.98
CA LEU A 245 1.34 8.16 7.74
C LEU A 245 0.37 8.43 8.88
N THR A 246 0.08 7.43 9.72
CA THR A 246 -0.80 7.58 10.89
C THR A 246 -0.05 7.94 12.18
N ASN A 247 1.25 8.24 12.09
CA ASN A 247 2.13 8.51 13.23
C ASN A 247 2.16 7.35 14.26
N GLY A 248 2.20 6.12 13.76
CA GLY A 248 2.21 4.89 14.56
C GLY A 248 0.91 4.09 14.44
N TRP A 249 0.84 3.01 15.23
CA TRP A 249 -0.34 2.15 15.29
C TRP A 249 -1.52 2.88 15.94
N ILE A 250 -2.70 2.59 15.42
CA ILE A 250 -4.00 3.07 15.90
C ILE A 250 -4.78 1.86 16.40
N ASP A 251 -5.21 1.91 17.66
CA ASP A 251 -6.19 0.96 18.18
C ASP A 251 -7.56 1.28 17.59
N TYR A 252 -8.29 0.25 17.15
CA TYR A 252 -9.64 0.37 16.62
C TYR A 252 -10.63 -0.52 17.35
N SER A 253 -11.90 -0.13 17.32
CA SER A 253 -13.02 -0.91 17.82
C SER A 253 -14.03 -1.20 16.72
N HIS A 254 -14.73 -2.32 16.82
CA HIS A 254 -15.80 -2.63 15.88
C HIS A 254 -17.00 -1.70 16.08
N ASN A 255 -17.46 -1.08 15.00
CA ASN A 255 -18.67 -0.28 14.95
C ASN A 255 -19.86 -1.14 14.46
N HIS A 256 -20.49 -1.88 15.38
CA HIS A 256 -21.64 -2.73 15.02
C HIS A 256 -22.86 -1.93 14.52
N ILE A 257 -22.97 -0.64 14.86
CA ILE A 257 -24.02 0.24 14.33
C ILE A 257 -23.81 0.47 12.83
N LEU A 258 -22.56 0.65 12.38
CA LEU A 258 -22.25 0.74 10.96
C LEU A 258 -22.61 -0.54 10.19
N VAL A 259 -22.35 -1.72 10.77
CA VAL A 259 -22.75 -3.00 10.16
C VAL A 259 -24.27 -3.08 9.98
N LYS A 260 -25.02 -2.62 10.99
CA LYS A 260 -26.48 -2.52 10.90
C LYS A 260 -26.92 -1.50 9.85
N LEU A 261 -26.26 -0.34 9.76
CA LEU A 261 -26.54 0.70 8.77
C LEU A 261 -26.39 0.14 7.35
N PHE A 262 -25.30 -0.56 7.04
CA PHE A 262 -25.13 -1.23 5.75
C PHE A 262 -26.24 -2.24 5.47
N SER A 263 -26.60 -3.05 6.48
CA SER A 263 -27.65 -4.06 6.35
C SER A 263 -29.02 -3.43 6.03
N LEU A 264 -29.33 -2.29 6.64
CA LEU A 264 -30.55 -1.51 6.38
C LEU A 264 -30.49 -0.87 4.99
N ALA A 265 -29.37 -0.22 4.65
CA ALA A 265 -29.17 0.47 3.37
C ALA A 265 -29.36 -0.49 2.18
N LEU A 266 -28.91 -1.74 2.27
CA LEU A 266 -29.08 -2.72 1.19
C LEU A 266 -30.54 -3.11 0.92
N ASN A 267 -31.47 -2.81 1.82
CA ASN A 267 -32.89 -3.19 1.70
C ASN A 267 -33.84 -1.97 1.71
N SER A 268 -33.32 -0.75 1.80
CA SER A 268 -34.13 0.48 1.83
C SER A 268 -34.29 1.11 0.45
N THR A 269 -35.18 2.10 0.37
CA THR A 269 -35.44 2.86 -0.86
C THR A 269 -34.42 3.99 -1.04
N GLU A 270 -34.31 4.49 -2.27
CA GLU A 270 -33.49 5.66 -2.64
C GLU A 270 -33.79 6.86 -1.73
N LYS A 271 -35.07 7.17 -1.50
CA LYS A 271 -35.49 8.22 -0.56
C LYS A 271 -34.91 8.03 0.85
N GLY A 272 -34.91 6.80 1.35
CA GLY A 272 -34.31 6.50 2.66
C GLY A 272 -32.79 6.71 2.67
N HIS A 273 -32.12 6.43 1.54
CA HIS A 273 -30.68 6.72 1.40
C HIS A 273 -30.39 8.21 1.36
N GLU A 274 -31.19 9.00 0.64
CA GLU A 274 -31.06 10.47 0.61
C GLU A 274 -31.16 11.09 2.00
N GLU A 275 -32.18 10.67 2.77
CA GLU A 275 -32.36 11.11 4.16
C GLU A 275 -31.17 10.70 5.04
N ALA A 276 -30.68 9.46 4.89
CA ALA A 276 -29.51 8.99 5.62
C ALA A 276 -28.25 9.80 5.26
N ASN A 277 -28.04 10.12 3.98
CA ASN A 277 -26.89 10.90 3.52
C ASN A 277 -26.84 12.29 4.17
N ILE A 278 -28.00 12.97 4.30
CA ILE A 278 -28.09 14.27 4.97
C ILE A 278 -27.67 14.17 6.45
N ILE A 279 -28.16 13.14 7.14
CA ILE A 279 -27.84 12.91 8.55
C ILE A 279 -26.34 12.62 8.73
N LEU A 280 -25.78 11.75 7.90
CA LEU A 280 -24.37 11.38 7.95
C LEU A 280 -23.45 12.55 7.63
N GLN A 281 -23.78 13.36 6.60
CA GLN A 281 -22.98 14.52 6.24
C GLN A 281 -22.96 15.56 7.37
N LYS A 282 -24.10 15.79 8.03
CA LYS A 282 -24.17 16.68 9.19
C LYS A 282 -23.29 16.21 10.34
N ASP A 283 -23.23 14.90 10.60
CA ASP A 283 -22.35 14.33 11.61
C ASP A 283 -20.87 14.50 11.25
N ILE A 284 -20.50 14.23 9.99
CA ILE A 284 -19.15 14.46 9.46
C ILE A 284 -18.73 15.92 9.60
N ASP A 285 -19.61 16.87 9.30
CA ASP A 285 -19.31 18.30 9.44
C ASP A 285 -19.16 18.75 10.89
N ASN A 286 -19.77 18.03 11.85
CA ASN A 286 -19.52 18.26 13.26
C ASN A 286 -18.17 17.70 13.69
N LEU A 287 -17.75 16.53 13.18
CA LEU A 287 -16.42 15.97 13.44
C LEU A 287 -15.29 16.93 13.03
N LYS A 288 -15.46 17.67 11.93
CA LYS A 288 -14.47 18.67 11.46
C LYS A 288 -14.22 19.82 12.44
N LYS A 289 -15.12 20.05 13.40
CA LYS A 289 -15.08 21.19 14.33
C LYS A 289 -14.42 20.83 15.68
N ILE A 290 -14.10 19.55 15.90
CA ILE A 290 -13.49 19.03 17.12
C ILE A 290 -11.97 19.16 17.03
#